data_AF-G0JN07-F1
#
_entry.id   AF-G0JN07-F1
#
_cell.length_a   1.000
_cell.length_b   1.000
_cell.length_c   1.000
_cell.angle_alpha   90.00
_cell.angle_beta   90.00
_cell.angle_gamma   90.00
#
_symmetry.space_group_name_H-M   'P 1'
#
loop_
_entity.id
_entity.type
_entity.pdbx_description
1 polymer ?
#
loop_
_entity_poly.entity_id
_entity_poly.type
_entity_poly.pdbx_seq_one_letter_code
_entity_poly.pdbx_strand_id
1 'polypeptide(L)'
;MGLTELQVKNFGNAINAYAFPATYYDFVQNVPIRAAGMAGVESAIGNMLLSANPETAKQGLANILYWGYAQIGFGPTRVDRFWNGVTTDQIHKYQTLVTTRSLPTLRQLRDVGMPEYSGISFLSKILMFLNQTEYCVLDLQLAKLSPSSSFRALHKLKFTTTIGVTEHNKNIYNQWREECMAISKAYFNGSYRVVDIERGFFYLIQSAKVSEAQEIYASA
;
A
#
# COMPACT_ATOMS: atom_id res chain seq x y z
N MET A 1 2.93 3.07 -27.47
CA MET A 1 2.18 1.94 -28.07
C MET A 1 1.34 1.39 -26.93
N GLY A 2 0.01 1.32 -27.08
CA GLY A 2 -0.88 0.88 -25.99
C GLY A 2 -0.86 -0.63 -25.77
N LEU A 3 -1.52 -1.10 -24.71
CA LEU A 3 -1.64 -2.54 -24.43
C LEU A 3 -2.44 -3.26 -25.53
N THR A 4 -1.99 -4.47 -25.86
CA THR A 4 -2.78 -5.43 -26.66
C THR A 4 -3.95 -5.99 -25.85
N GLU A 5 -4.99 -6.49 -26.52
CA GLU A 5 -6.14 -7.14 -25.85
C GLU A 5 -5.70 -8.30 -24.94
N LEU A 6 -4.70 -9.07 -25.37
CA LEU A 6 -4.14 -10.16 -24.57
C LEU A 6 -3.47 -9.65 -23.29
N GLN A 7 -2.70 -8.56 -23.38
CA GLN A 7 -2.08 -7.93 -22.20
C GLN A 7 -3.14 -7.38 -21.24
N VAL A 8 -4.19 -6.71 -21.75
CA VAL A 8 -5.30 -6.22 -20.92
C VAL A 8 -5.99 -7.38 -20.20
N LYS A 9 -6.28 -8.47 -20.91
CA LYS A 9 -6.89 -9.67 -20.34
C LYS A 9 -6.00 -10.32 -19.28
N ASN A 10 -4.72 -10.53 -19.58
CA ASN A 10 -3.77 -11.13 -18.63
C ASN A 10 -3.60 -10.27 -17.38
N PHE A 11 -3.53 -8.96 -17.55
CA PHE A 11 -3.42 -8.04 -16.43
C PHE A 11 -4.70 -8.02 -15.58
N GLY A 12 -5.89 -8.03 -16.21
CA GLY A 12 -7.16 -8.21 -15.50
C GLY A 12 -7.21 -9.51 -14.69
N ASN A 13 -6.69 -10.61 -15.23
CA ASN A 13 -6.57 -11.87 -14.49
C ASN A 13 -5.62 -11.74 -13.30
N ALA A 14 -4.48 -11.05 -13.45
CA ALA A 14 -3.53 -10.81 -12.37
C ALA A 14 -4.14 -9.97 -11.23
N ILE A 15 -4.91 -8.92 -11.57
CA ILE A 15 -5.64 -8.10 -10.59
C ILE A 15 -6.60 -8.98 -9.78
N ASN A 16 -7.40 -9.81 -10.46
CA ASN A 16 -8.38 -10.68 -9.79
C ASN A 16 -7.75 -11.86 -9.05
N ALA A 17 -6.55 -12.28 -9.44
CA ALA A 17 -5.81 -13.37 -8.81
C ALA A 17 -5.01 -12.93 -7.57
N TYR A 18 -4.93 -11.63 -7.28
CA TYR A 18 -4.26 -11.14 -6.08
C TYR A 18 -4.92 -11.70 -4.82
N ALA A 19 -4.22 -12.62 -4.16
CA ALA A 19 -4.72 -13.41 -3.04
C ALA A 19 -3.87 -13.20 -1.78
N PHE A 20 -3.66 -11.94 -1.41
CA PHE A 20 -3.04 -11.65 -0.12
C PHE A 20 -3.97 -12.10 1.02
N PRO A 21 -3.44 -12.58 2.17
CA PRO A 21 -4.28 -13.09 3.25
C PRO A 21 -5.38 -12.11 3.67
N ALA A 22 -6.64 -12.58 3.60
CA ALA A 22 -7.82 -11.87 4.08
C ALA A 22 -7.92 -11.95 5.62
N THR A 23 -6.85 -11.58 6.30
CA THR A 23 -6.69 -11.69 7.75
C THR A 23 -6.18 -10.38 8.34
N TYR A 24 -6.71 -10.03 9.51
CA TYR A 24 -6.17 -9.01 10.40
C TYR A 24 -6.08 -9.60 11.81
N TYR A 25 -5.61 -8.84 12.79
CA TYR A 25 -5.36 -9.31 14.15
C TYR A 25 -6.16 -8.50 15.17
N ASP A 26 -6.79 -9.21 16.10
CA ASP A 26 -7.34 -8.63 17.32
C ASP A 26 -6.26 -8.68 18.40
N PHE A 27 -5.68 -7.52 18.69
CA PHE A 27 -4.60 -7.41 19.69
C PHE A 27 -5.11 -7.47 21.14
N VAL A 28 -6.40 -7.29 21.36
CA VAL A 28 -7.01 -7.39 22.70
C VAL A 28 -7.28 -8.85 23.03
N GLN A 29 -7.87 -9.58 22.09
CA GLN A 29 -8.16 -11.01 22.23
C GLN A 29 -6.97 -11.90 21.86
N ASN A 30 -5.91 -11.32 21.29
CA ASN A 30 -4.70 -11.99 20.85
C ASN A 30 -4.98 -13.14 19.86
N VAL A 31 -5.81 -12.87 18.85
CA VAL A 31 -6.20 -13.85 17.82
C VAL A 31 -6.23 -13.24 16.42
N PRO A 32 -5.86 -14.02 15.38
CA PRO A 32 -6.09 -13.61 14.01
C PRO A 32 -7.59 -13.70 13.68
N ILE A 33 -8.11 -12.67 13.01
CA ILE A 33 -9.46 -12.64 12.47
C ILE A 33 -9.40 -12.85 10.96
N ARG A 34 -10.14 -13.84 10.47
CA ARG A 34 -10.34 -14.10 9.04
C ARG A 34 -11.56 -13.35 8.54
N ALA A 35 -11.35 -12.38 7.66
CA ALA A 35 -12.43 -11.69 6.96
C ALA A 35 -12.96 -12.55 5.80
N ALA A 36 -14.16 -12.23 5.32
CA ALA A 36 -14.75 -12.89 4.15
C ALA A 36 -13.92 -12.69 2.86
N GLY A 37 -13.13 -11.62 2.80
CA GLY A 37 -12.25 -11.29 1.68
C GLY A 37 -11.46 -10.01 1.94
N MET A 38 -10.67 -9.58 0.95
CA MET A 38 -9.81 -8.39 1.09
C MET A 38 -10.59 -7.11 1.38
N ALA A 39 -11.79 -6.94 0.80
CA ALA A 39 -12.64 -5.79 1.11
C ALA A 39 -13.02 -5.72 2.60
N GLY A 40 -13.20 -6.87 3.26
CA GLY A 40 -13.47 -6.93 4.69
C GLY A 40 -12.25 -6.51 5.53
N VAL A 41 -11.04 -6.91 5.12
CA VAL A 41 -9.79 -6.46 5.77
C VAL A 41 -9.61 -4.96 5.60
N GLU A 42 -9.80 -4.45 4.38
CA GLU A 42 -9.70 -3.03 4.06
C GLU A 42 -10.66 -2.19 4.91
N SER A 43 -11.93 -2.59 4.99
CA SER A 43 -12.92 -1.90 5.80
C SER A 43 -12.61 -1.99 7.29
N ALA A 44 -12.23 -3.16 7.81
CA ALA A 44 -11.91 -3.33 9.23
C ALA A 44 -10.72 -2.46 9.64
N ILE A 45 -9.61 -2.54 8.91
CA ILE A 45 -8.40 -1.75 9.19
C ILE A 45 -8.68 -0.26 8.99
N GLY A 46 -9.37 0.13 7.92
CA GLY A 46 -9.76 1.52 7.66
C GLY A 46 -10.59 2.12 8.80
N ASN A 47 -11.59 1.38 9.30
CA ASN A 47 -12.40 1.81 10.44
C ASN A 47 -11.59 1.95 11.73
N MET A 48 -10.63 1.04 11.96
CA MET A 48 -9.74 1.16 13.12
C MET A 48 -8.86 2.40 13.02
N LEU A 49 -8.25 2.65 11.86
CA LEU A 49 -7.42 3.82 11.58
C LEU A 49 -8.16 5.14 11.79
N LEU A 50 -9.45 5.20 11.43
CA LEU A 50 -10.30 6.37 11.60
C LEU A 50 -10.95 6.49 12.99
N SER A 51 -10.70 5.56 13.90
CA SER A 51 -11.35 5.55 15.20
C SER A 51 -10.92 6.73 16.07
N ALA A 52 -11.90 7.38 16.71
CA ALA A 52 -11.66 8.39 17.74
C ALA A 52 -11.06 7.79 19.02
N ASN A 53 -11.19 6.48 19.23
CA ASN A 53 -10.58 5.78 20.36
C ASN A 53 -9.07 5.53 20.07
N PRO A 54 -8.14 6.08 20.88
CA PRO A 54 -6.70 5.94 20.65
C PRO A 54 -6.22 4.49 20.60
N GLU A 55 -6.76 3.61 21.44
CA GLU A 55 -6.37 2.18 21.45
C GLU A 55 -6.85 1.47 20.18
N THR A 56 -8.01 1.85 19.65
CA THR A 56 -8.49 1.30 18.36
C THR A 56 -7.67 1.84 17.19
N ALA A 57 -7.29 3.12 17.20
CA ALA A 57 -6.39 3.70 16.19
C ALA A 57 -5.01 3.02 16.21
N LYS A 58 -4.47 2.76 17.41
CA LYS A 58 -3.26 1.97 17.62
C LYS A 58 -3.39 0.56 17.03
N GLN A 59 -4.52 -0.12 17.21
CA GLN A 59 -4.79 -1.41 16.58
C GLN A 59 -4.82 -1.34 15.05
N GLY A 60 -5.41 -0.30 14.46
CA GLY A 60 -5.39 -0.09 13.01
C GLY A 60 -3.97 0.03 12.47
N LEU A 61 -3.13 0.84 13.13
CA LEU A 61 -1.73 1.00 12.78
C LEU A 61 -0.92 -0.30 13.00
N ALA A 62 -1.16 -1.05 14.07
CA ALA A 62 -0.52 -2.34 14.27
C ALA A 62 -0.93 -3.35 13.18
N ASN A 63 -2.20 -3.31 12.76
CA ASN A 63 -2.73 -4.18 11.72
C ASN A 63 -2.15 -3.90 10.34
N ILE A 64 -1.78 -2.67 10.01
CA ILE A 64 -1.03 -2.38 8.77
C ILE A 64 0.32 -3.11 8.76
N LEU A 65 1.03 -3.16 9.90
CA LEU A 65 2.29 -3.89 10.03
C LEU A 65 2.04 -5.40 9.95
N TYR A 66 1.08 -5.91 10.73
CA TYR A 66 0.69 -7.32 10.72
C TYR A 66 0.36 -7.79 9.30
N TRP A 67 -0.52 -7.06 8.62
CA TRP A 67 -0.91 -7.35 7.24
C TRP A 67 0.29 -7.22 6.30
N GLY A 68 1.07 -6.14 6.37
CA GLY A 68 2.24 -5.93 5.53
C GLY A 68 3.32 -7.02 5.64
N TYR A 69 3.29 -7.82 6.70
CA TYR A 69 4.17 -8.96 6.94
C TYR A 69 3.45 -10.32 6.96
N ALA A 70 2.17 -10.41 6.60
CA ALA A 70 1.41 -11.67 6.71
C ALA A 70 2.03 -12.84 5.92
N GLN A 71 2.79 -12.53 4.86
CA GLN A 71 3.48 -13.52 4.03
C GLN A 71 4.97 -13.73 4.40
N ILE A 72 5.51 -12.96 5.34
CA ILE A 72 6.94 -12.97 5.70
C ILE A 72 7.05 -12.98 7.23
N GLY A 73 7.54 -14.08 7.82
CA GLY A 73 7.54 -14.36 9.27
C GLY A 73 8.20 -13.35 10.23
N PHE A 74 8.59 -12.16 9.77
CA PHE A 74 9.07 -11.03 10.57
C PHE A 74 7.93 -10.17 11.17
N GLY A 75 6.67 -10.51 10.89
CA GLY A 75 5.49 -9.78 11.37
C GLY A 75 5.45 -9.58 12.90
N PRO A 76 5.65 -10.62 13.73
CA PRO A 76 5.55 -10.49 15.18
C PRO A 76 6.54 -9.47 15.75
N THR A 77 7.82 -9.55 15.41
CA THR A 77 8.84 -8.65 15.98
C THR A 77 8.59 -7.18 15.66
N ARG A 78 8.18 -6.85 14.42
CA ARG A 78 7.93 -5.46 14.03
C ARG A 78 6.64 -4.93 14.63
N VAL A 79 5.61 -5.76 14.65
CA VAL A 79 4.35 -5.45 15.35
C VAL A 79 4.63 -5.21 16.83
N ASP A 80 5.43 -6.04 17.50
CA ASP A 80 5.80 -5.87 18.91
C ASP A 80 6.60 -4.59 19.15
N ARG A 81 7.57 -4.25 18.29
CA ARG A 81 8.33 -3.00 18.40
C ARG A 81 7.44 -1.77 18.25
N PHE A 82 6.47 -1.80 17.33
CA PHE A 82 5.47 -0.75 17.23
C PHE A 82 4.56 -0.72 18.46
N TRP A 83 3.98 -1.86 18.81
CA TRP A 83 2.98 -1.98 19.88
C TRP A 83 3.49 -1.49 21.23
N ASN A 84 4.74 -1.83 21.55
CA ASN A 84 5.40 -1.45 22.80
C ASN A 84 6.18 -0.13 22.72
N GLY A 85 6.47 0.37 21.51
CA GLY A 85 7.29 1.57 21.31
C GLY A 85 6.51 2.83 20.97
N VAL A 86 5.28 2.71 20.46
CA VAL A 86 4.46 3.88 20.08
C VAL A 86 3.93 4.58 21.32
N THR A 87 4.06 5.90 21.38
CA THR A 87 3.57 6.69 22.52
C THR A 87 2.15 7.18 22.30
N THR A 88 1.43 7.47 23.39
CA THR A 88 0.09 8.07 23.34
C THR A 88 0.09 9.38 22.54
N ASP A 89 1.11 10.22 22.71
CA ASP A 89 1.27 11.46 21.96
C ASP A 89 1.38 11.24 20.45
N GLN A 90 2.07 10.18 20.02
CA GLN A 90 2.17 9.82 18.60
C GLN A 90 0.82 9.37 18.03
N ILE A 91 0.07 8.59 18.79
CA ILE A 91 -1.30 8.18 18.40
C ILE A 91 -2.20 9.41 18.28
N HIS A 92 -2.17 10.34 19.24
CA HIS A 92 -2.96 11.57 19.16
C HIS A 92 -2.56 12.47 17.99
N LYS A 93 -1.25 12.63 17.72
CA LYS A 93 -0.77 13.34 16.53
C LYS A 93 -1.29 12.71 15.25
N TYR A 94 -1.24 11.38 15.14
CA TYR A 94 -1.83 10.64 14.02
C TYR A 94 -3.34 10.88 13.90
N GLN A 95 -4.11 10.72 14.98
CA GLN A 95 -5.56 10.95 14.98
C GLN A 95 -5.92 12.38 14.58
N THR A 96 -5.14 13.37 15.01
CA THR A 96 -5.32 14.77 14.61
C THR A 96 -5.16 14.94 13.10
N LEU A 97 -4.25 14.20 12.47
CA LEU A 97 -4.06 14.25 11.02
C LEU A 97 -5.25 13.64 10.25
N VAL A 98 -5.78 12.50 10.71
CA VAL A 98 -6.83 11.77 9.99
C VAL A 98 -8.27 12.21 10.31
N THR A 99 -8.46 12.98 11.37
CA THR A 99 -9.77 13.60 11.69
C THR A 99 -10.05 14.84 10.85
N THR A 100 -9.04 15.45 10.21
CA THR A 100 -9.27 16.53 9.24
C THR A 100 -9.94 15.98 7.98
N ARG A 101 -10.79 16.79 7.31
CA ARG A 101 -11.51 16.41 6.07
C ARG A 101 -10.57 16.08 4.88
N SER A 102 -9.26 16.14 5.07
CA SER A 102 -8.24 15.85 4.06
C SER A 102 -7.36 14.70 4.51
N LEU A 103 -7.03 13.79 3.59
CA LEU A 103 -6.06 12.73 3.86
C LEU A 103 -4.67 13.34 4.15
N PRO A 104 -3.93 12.77 5.11
CA PRO A 104 -2.60 13.27 5.43
C PRO A 104 -1.62 13.01 4.29
N THR A 105 -0.60 13.86 4.18
CA THR A 105 0.53 13.62 3.28
C THR A 105 1.50 12.61 3.88
N LEU A 106 2.30 11.95 3.03
CA LEU A 106 3.41 11.07 3.49
C LEU A 106 4.36 11.77 4.46
N ARG A 107 4.58 13.09 4.29
CA ARG A 107 5.45 13.88 5.17
C ARG A 107 4.81 14.07 6.54
N GLN A 108 3.55 14.46 6.59
CA GLN A 108 2.81 14.58 7.86
C GLN A 108 2.79 13.26 8.63
N LEU A 109 2.53 12.13 7.95
CA LEU A 109 2.56 10.82 8.61
C LEU A 109 3.96 10.45 9.12
N ARG A 110 5.02 10.74 8.35
CA ARG A 110 6.41 10.52 8.77
C ARG A 110 6.77 11.35 10.01
N ASP A 111 6.33 12.61 10.03
CA ASP A 111 6.66 13.57 11.09
C ASP A 111 5.97 13.24 12.43
N VAL A 112 4.99 12.32 12.44
CA VAL A 112 4.48 11.70 13.69
C VAL A 112 5.59 10.95 14.42
N GLY A 113 6.54 10.35 13.69
CA GLY A 113 7.68 9.64 14.26
C GLY A 113 7.37 8.27 14.85
N MET A 114 6.29 7.61 14.43
CA MET A 114 5.90 6.28 14.93
C MET A 114 6.96 5.21 14.60
N PRO A 115 7.24 4.25 15.51
CA PRO A 115 8.14 3.14 15.22
C PRO A 115 7.67 2.34 13.99
N GLU A 116 8.60 1.78 13.23
CA GLU A 116 8.34 1.02 11.98
C GLU A 116 7.73 1.82 10.81
N TYR A 117 7.36 3.08 11.01
CA TYR A 117 6.71 3.96 10.01
C TYR A 117 7.65 5.03 9.43
N SER A 118 8.89 4.67 9.09
CA SER A 118 9.89 5.62 8.61
C SER A 118 9.99 5.75 7.07
N GLY A 119 9.52 4.74 6.34
CA GLY A 119 9.64 4.65 4.88
C GLY A 119 8.29 4.71 4.15
N ILE A 120 8.32 5.08 2.86
CA ILE A 120 7.11 5.22 2.04
C ILE A 120 6.32 3.91 1.97
N SER A 121 6.96 2.74 2.00
CA SER A 121 6.25 1.46 1.83
C SER A 121 5.24 1.13 2.93
N PHE A 122 5.40 1.64 4.15
CA PHE A 122 4.37 1.49 5.21
C PHE A 122 3.47 2.72 5.31
N LEU A 123 4.02 3.92 5.09
CA LEU A 123 3.21 5.14 5.10
C LEU A 123 2.19 5.16 3.96
N SER A 124 2.52 4.64 2.78
CA SER A 124 1.58 4.47 1.66
C SER A 124 0.50 3.44 1.97
N LYS A 125 0.77 2.41 2.79
CA LYS A 125 -0.26 1.46 3.26
C LYS A 125 -1.30 2.16 4.13
N ILE A 126 -0.89 3.07 5.02
CA ILE A 126 -1.84 3.91 5.78
C ILE A 126 -2.78 4.63 4.82
N LEU A 127 -2.23 5.32 3.82
CA LEU A 127 -3.04 6.07 2.85
C LEU A 127 -3.95 5.16 2.02
N MET A 128 -3.46 4.00 1.61
CA MET A 128 -4.25 3.00 0.88
C MET A 128 -5.43 2.47 1.71
N PHE A 129 -5.22 2.14 3.00
CA PHE A 129 -6.33 1.68 3.86
C PHE A 129 -7.31 2.81 4.21
N LEU A 130 -6.87 4.07 4.19
CA LEU A 130 -7.77 5.22 4.36
C LEU A 130 -8.55 5.56 3.08
N ASN A 131 -7.96 5.35 1.88
CA ASN A 131 -8.61 5.61 0.60
C ASN A 131 -8.04 4.72 -0.51
N GLN A 132 -8.56 3.50 -0.59
CA GLN A 132 -8.23 2.49 -1.59
C GLN A 132 -8.55 2.88 -3.04
N THR A 133 -9.48 3.82 -3.24
CA THR A 133 -9.91 4.25 -4.57
C THR A 133 -8.83 5.09 -5.24
N GLU A 134 -8.18 5.98 -4.50
CA GLU A 134 -7.21 6.95 -5.04
C GLU A 134 -5.76 6.70 -4.59
N TYR A 135 -5.54 5.77 -3.65
CA TYR A 135 -4.22 5.46 -3.12
C TYR A 135 -3.90 3.97 -3.26
N CYS A 136 -2.63 3.69 -3.52
CA CYS A 136 -2.04 2.36 -3.58
C CYS A 136 -0.75 2.32 -2.79
N VAL A 137 -0.12 1.14 -2.69
CA VAL A 137 1.14 0.98 -1.99
C VAL A 137 2.31 1.31 -2.92
N LEU A 138 3.40 1.82 -2.34
CA LEU A 138 4.70 1.88 -3.01
C LEU A 138 5.72 1.04 -2.25
N ASP A 139 5.77 -0.24 -2.62
CA ASP A 139 6.71 -1.22 -2.08
C ASP A 139 7.99 -1.30 -2.92
N LEU A 140 9.10 -1.68 -2.30
CA LEU A 140 10.38 -1.84 -2.98
C LEU A 140 10.31 -2.87 -4.12
N GLN A 141 9.45 -3.88 -4.01
CA GLN A 141 9.26 -4.85 -5.09
C GLN A 141 8.76 -4.23 -6.39
N LEU A 142 7.99 -3.14 -6.33
CA LEU A 142 7.50 -2.42 -7.52
C LEU A 142 8.64 -1.74 -8.29
N ALA A 143 9.81 -1.52 -7.67
CA ALA A 143 10.98 -1.05 -8.40
C ALA A 143 11.43 -2.04 -9.50
N LYS A 144 11.03 -3.32 -9.41
CA LYS A 144 11.27 -4.33 -10.45
C LYS A 144 10.51 -4.03 -11.75
N LEU A 145 9.49 -3.16 -11.73
CA LEU A 145 8.78 -2.71 -12.93
C LEU A 145 9.62 -1.78 -13.80
N SER A 146 10.82 -1.37 -13.36
CA SER A 146 11.67 -0.45 -14.09
C SER A 146 12.70 -1.16 -15.00
N PRO A 147 12.40 -1.48 -16.28
CA PRO A 147 13.45 -1.77 -17.24
C PRO A 147 14.12 -0.45 -17.66
N SER A 148 15.36 -0.51 -18.13
CA SER A 148 16.31 0.60 -18.26
C SER A 148 15.91 1.79 -19.18
N SER A 149 14.71 1.82 -19.78
CA SER A 149 14.40 2.70 -20.93
C SER A 149 13.04 3.39 -20.95
N SER A 150 12.27 3.43 -19.85
CA SER A 150 10.98 4.16 -19.82
C SER A 150 11.01 5.49 -19.04
N PHE A 151 10.10 6.39 -19.40
CA PHE A 151 9.92 7.71 -18.75
C PHE A 151 8.97 7.69 -17.54
N ARG A 152 8.53 6.50 -17.10
CA ARG A 152 7.52 6.30 -16.06
C ARG A 152 7.99 6.70 -14.66
N ALA A 153 7.05 6.88 -13.74
CA ALA A 153 7.31 7.35 -12.39
C ALA A 153 8.35 6.48 -11.66
N LEU A 154 8.09 5.17 -11.58
CA LEU A 154 8.91 4.22 -10.82
C LEU A 154 10.38 4.13 -11.29
N HIS A 155 10.69 4.56 -12.52
CA HIS A 155 12.07 4.56 -13.05
C HIS A 155 12.93 5.65 -12.41
N LYS A 156 12.28 6.69 -11.88
CA LYS A 156 12.93 7.81 -11.21
C LYS A 156 13.04 7.56 -9.71
N LEU A 157 12.54 6.44 -9.19
CA LEU A 157 12.52 6.14 -7.77
C LEU A 157 13.95 6.00 -7.21
N LYS A 158 14.24 6.66 -6.07
CA LYS A 158 15.55 6.59 -5.40
C LYS A 158 15.42 5.84 -4.08
N PHE A 159 16.24 4.82 -3.86
CA PHE A 159 16.21 4.01 -2.64
C PHE A 159 17.55 3.33 -2.38
N THR A 160 17.73 2.85 -1.13
CA THR A 160 18.83 1.96 -0.74
C THR A 160 18.24 0.63 -0.28
N THR A 161 18.19 0.39 1.02
CA THR A 161 17.46 -0.74 1.63
C THR A 161 15.98 -0.40 1.86
N THR A 162 15.62 0.89 1.83
CA THR A 162 14.26 1.39 2.00
C THR A 162 13.98 2.59 1.10
N ILE A 163 12.70 2.85 0.82
CA ILE A 163 12.25 4.05 0.09
C ILE A 163 12.02 5.17 1.11
N GLY A 164 12.99 6.08 1.23
CA GLY A 164 12.92 7.21 2.16
C GLY A 164 11.87 8.26 1.74
N VAL A 165 11.31 8.96 2.73
CA VAL A 165 10.33 10.06 2.55
C VAL A 165 11.05 11.37 2.20
N THR A 166 11.52 11.47 0.97
CA THR A 166 12.08 12.70 0.39
C THR A 166 11.05 13.39 -0.51
N GLU A 167 11.18 14.69 -0.78
CA GLU A 167 10.30 15.38 -1.72
C GLU A 167 10.32 14.74 -3.12
N HIS A 168 11.49 14.29 -3.56
CA HIS A 168 11.65 13.53 -4.80
C HIS A 168 10.79 12.25 -4.80
N ASN A 169 10.94 11.38 -3.80
CA ASN A 169 10.21 10.12 -3.76
C ASN A 169 8.70 10.30 -3.51
N LYS A 170 8.30 11.37 -2.81
CA LYS A 170 6.88 11.74 -2.66
C LYS A 170 6.26 12.08 -4.02
N ASN A 171 6.97 12.82 -4.86
CA ASN A 171 6.51 13.14 -6.21
C ASN A 171 6.40 11.88 -7.07
N ILE A 172 7.37 10.97 -6.97
CA ILE A 172 7.29 9.66 -7.66
C ILE A 172 6.11 8.83 -7.17
N TYR A 173 5.83 8.81 -5.87
CA TYR A 173 4.65 8.14 -5.33
C TYR A 173 3.34 8.72 -5.89
N ASN A 174 3.23 10.05 -5.98
CA ASN A 174 2.03 10.67 -6.57
C ASN A 174 1.87 10.31 -8.05
N GLN A 175 2.94 10.40 -8.84
CA GLN A 175 2.93 10.01 -10.25
C GLN A 175 2.58 8.52 -10.42
N TRP A 176 3.08 7.64 -9.55
CA TRP A 176 2.73 6.22 -9.56
C TRP A 176 1.22 5.99 -9.35
N ARG A 177 0.59 6.71 -8.40
CA ARG A 177 -0.87 6.64 -8.19
C ARG A 177 -1.64 7.13 -9.41
N GLU A 178 -1.19 8.23 -10.01
CA GLU A 178 -1.78 8.80 -11.22
C GLU A 178 -1.67 7.84 -12.41
N GLU A 179 -0.51 7.17 -12.57
CA GLU A 179 -0.31 6.14 -13.59
C GLU A 179 -1.25 4.93 -13.35
N CYS A 180 -1.37 4.45 -12.12
CA CYS A 180 -2.34 3.39 -11.79
C CYS A 180 -3.78 3.80 -12.14
N MET A 181 -4.17 5.04 -11.81
CA MET A 181 -5.48 5.58 -12.14
C MET A 181 -5.70 5.66 -13.66
N ALA A 182 -4.69 6.12 -14.40
CA ALA A 182 -4.73 6.21 -15.85
C ALA A 182 -4.87 4.83 -16.51
N ILE A 183 -4.14 3.83 -16.01
CA ILE A 183 -4.24 2.44 -16.48
C ILE A 183 -5.65 1.89 -16.26
N SER A 184 -6.23 2.07 -15.07
CA SER A 184 -7.60 1.64 -14.80
C SER A 184 -8.60 2.29 -15.76
N LYS A 185 -8.49 3.60 -15.96
CA LYS A 185 -9.39 4.35 -16.85
C LYS A 185 -9.26 3.92 -18.30
N ALA A 186 -8.04 3.79 -18.81
CA ALA A 186 -7.78 3.54 -20.22
C ALA A 186 -8.12 2.11 -20.66
N TYR A 187 -7.83 1.12 -19.81
CA TYR A 187 -7.91 -0.29 -20.20
C TYR A 187 -9.06 -1.07 -19.53
N PHE A 188 -9.66 -0.51 -18.47
CA PHE A 188 -10.71 -1.18 -17.69
C PHE A 188 -11.91 -0.27 -17.42
N ASN A 189 -12.03 0.86 -18.13
CA ASN A 189 -13.10 1.84 -17.97
C ASN A 189 -13.29 2.34 -16.52
N GLY A 190 -12.22 2.33 -15.70
CA GLY A 190 -12.29 2.73 -14.30
C GLY A 190 -12.91 1.69 -13.37
N SER A 191 -13.12 0.44 -13.82
CA SER A 191 -13.75 -0.61 -13.02
C SER A 191 -12.88 -1.09 -11.85
N TYR A 192 -11.57 -0.89 -11.93
CA TYR A 192 -10.61 -1.24 -10.88
C TYR A 192 -10.15 0.01 -10.11
N ARG A 193 -9.99 -0.11 -8.79
CA ARG A 193 -9.45 0.97 -7.96
C ARG A 193 -7.95 1.13 -8.21
N VAL A 194 -7.36 2.26 -7.80
CA VAL A 194 -5.90 2.47 -7.91
C VAL A 194 -5.11 1.36 -7.20
N VAL A 195 -5.57 0.91 -6.02
CA VAL A 195 -4.94 -0.23 -5.32
C VAL A 195 -5.02 -1.54 -6.10
N ASP A 196 -6.09 -1.78 -6.85
CA ASP A 196 -6.28 -3.04 -7.57
C ASP A 196 -5.29 -3.15 -8.74
N ILE A 197 -5.01 -2.03 -9.42
CA ILE A 197 -3.97 -1.96 -10.46
C ILE A 197 -2.59 -2.26 -9.88
N GLU A 198 -2.23 -1.65 -8.75
CA GLU A 198 -0.95 -1.91 -8.07
C GLU A 198 -0.83 -3.39 -7.67
N ARG A 199 -1.89 -3.97 -7.12
CA ARG A 199 -1.95 -5.38 -6.74
C ARG A 199 -1.80 -6.34 -7.92
N GLY A 200 -2.34 -5.99 -9.08
CA GLY A 200 -2.11 -6.75 -10.32
C GLY A 200 -0.62 -6.81 -10.68
N PHE A 201 0.09 -5.68 -10.62
CA PHE A 201 1.53 -5.66 -10.85
C PHE A 201 2.29 -6.44 -9.79
N PHE A 202 1.92 -6.27 -8.53
CA PHE A 202 2.52 -6.99 -7.42
C PHE A 202 2.35 -8.51 -7.57
N TYR A 203 1.17 -8.96 -7.98
CA TYR A 203 0.89 -10.38 -8.26
C TYR A 203 1.78 -10.92 -9.38
N LEU A 204 1.91 -10.20 -10.50
CA LEU A 204 2.80 -10.62 -11.60
C LEU A 204 4.25 -10.73 -11.13
N ILE A 205 4.73 -9.77 -10.34
CA ILE A 205 6.08 -9.80 -9.76
C ILE A 205 6.27 -11.02 -8.85
N GLN A 206 5.32 -11.29 -7.94
CA GLN A 206 5.39 -12.43 -7.01
C GLN A 206 5.27 -13.78 -7.73
N SER A 207 4.58 -13.81 -8.88
CA SER A 207 4.40 -15.01 -9.70
C SER A 207 5.53 -15.24 -10.71
N ALA A 208 6.68 -14.60 -10.52
CA ALA A 208 7.85 -14.67 -11.41
C ALA A 208 7.60 -14.20 -12.86
N LYS A 209 6.57 -13.38 -13.10
CA LYS A 209 6.21 -12.81 -14.41
C LYS A 209 6.68 -11.35 -14.54
N VAL A 210 7.90 -11.07 -14.09
CA VAL A 210 8.44 -9.70 -14.04
C VAL A 210 8.52 -9.06 -15.43
N SER A 211 8.95 -9.81 -16.45
CA SER A 211 9.03 -9.30 -17.83
C SER A 211 7.66 -8.88 -18.38
N GLU A 212 6.62 -9.70 -18.16
CA GLU A 212 5.25 -9.36 -18.53
C GLU A 212 4.77 -8.09 -17.81
N ALA A 213 5.06 -7.97 -16.52
CA ALA A 213 4.71 -6.78 -15.73
C ALA A 213 5.43 -5.51 -16.25
N GLN A 214 6.70 -5.62 -16.62
CA GLN A 214 7.49 -4.53 -17.20
C GLN A 214 6.97 -4.10 -18.57
N GLU A 215 6.62 -5.06 -19.44
CA GLU A 215 6.06 -4.78 -20.77
C GLU A 215 4.70 -4.07 -20.67
N ILE A 216 3.82 -4.56 -19.77
CA ILE A 216 2.53 -3.91 -19.49
C ILE A 216 2.79 -2.49 -19.00
N TYR A 217 3.59 -2.31 -17.96
CA TYR A 217 3.81 -0.99 -17.37
C TYR A 217 4.47 0.01 -18.34
N ALA A 218 5.41 -0.44 -19.16
CA ALA A 218 6.03 0.42 -20.17
C ALA A 218 5.01 0.88 -21.23
N SER A 219 4.10 -0.01 -21.63
CA SER A 219 3.18 0.20 -22.76
C SER A 219 1.84 0.85 -22.36
N ALA A 220 1.42 0.75 -21.10
CA ALA A 220 0.09 1.15 -20.64
C ALA A 220 -0.15 2.67 -20.65
#